data_AF-A0A3A8JIE4-F1
#
_entry.id   AF-A0A3A8JIE4-F1
#
_cell.length_a   1.000
_cell.length_b   1.000
_cell.length_c   1.000
_cell.angle_alpha   90.00
_cell.angle_beta   90.00
_cell.angle_gamma   90.00
#
_symmetry.space_group_name_H-M   'P 1'
#
loop_
_entity.id
_entity.type
_entity.pdbx_description
1 polymer ?
#
loop_
_entity_poly.entity_id
_entity_poly.type
_entity_poly.pdbx_seq_one_letter_code
_entity_poly.pdbx_strand_id
1 'polypeptide(L)'
;MRASILGGVLATALMVGCGPAMEQEEAPELATQEAAIPDCASSPDNLIMYFSDGTYSQQIGGRGCYCGSWESWGRTSAFRQYLNEC
;
A
#
# COMPACT_ATOMS: atom_id res chain seq x y z
N MET A 1 -56.48 -22.10 32.40
CA MET A 1 -56.70 -22.76 31.10
C MET A 1 -56.76 -21.71 30.01
N ARG A 2 -55.75 -21.64 29.15
CA ARG A 2 -55.86 -21.14 27.78
C ARG A 2 -54.97 -22.05 26.94
N ALA A 3 -55.59 -22.68 25.96
CA ALA A 3 -55.05 -23.77 25.19
C ALA A 3 -54.56 -23.29 23.82
N SER A 4 -53.74 -24.16 23.23
CA SER A 4 -53.51 -24.32 21.78
C SER A 4 -52.46 -23.35 21.19
N ILE A 5 -51.55 -23.73 20.28
CA ILE A 5 -51.59 -24.72 19.19
C ILE A 5 -50.15 -25.22 18.91
N LEU A 6 -50.03 -26.52 18.61
CA LEU A 6 -48.89 -27.18 17.97
C LEU A 6 -48.77 -26.78 16.49
N GLY A 7 -47.55 -26.53 16.01
CA GLY A 7 -47.23 -26.47 14.59
C GLY A 7 -45.98 -25.61 14.41
N GLY A 8 -44.87 -26.07 13.85
CA GLY A 8 -44.60 -27.19 12.98
C GLY A 8 -43.43 -26.77 12.10
N VAL A 9 -42.73 -27.75 11.53
CA VAL A 9 -41.64 -27.62 10.55
C VAL A 9 -40.23 -27.48 11.13
N LEU A 10 -39.58 -28.65 11.17
CA LEU A 10 -38.14 -28.87 11.10
C LEU A 10 -37.61 -28.35 9.76
N ALA A 11 -36.55 -27.54 9.78
CA ALA A 11 -35.68 -27.35 8.63
C ALA A 11 -34.23 -27.24 9.09
N THR A 12 -33.64 -28.39 9.39
CA THR A 12 -32.18 -28.57 9.37
C THR A 12 -31.72 -28.52 7.91
N ALA A 13 -31.16 -27.40 7.48
CA ALA A 13 -30.37 -27.32 6.26
C ALA A 13 -28.91 -27.06 6.64
N LEU A 14 -28.15 -28.17 6.68
CA LEU A 14 -26.70 -28.18 6.71
C LEU A 14 -26.18 -27.53 5.42
N MET A 15 -25.69 -26.29 5.51
CA MET A 15 -24.81 -25.72 4.50
C MET A 15 -23.38 -26.00 4.98
N VAL A 16 -22.85 -27.18 4.61
CA VAL A 16 -21.86 -27.38 3.54
C VAL A 16 -20.59 -26.57 3.79
N GLY A 17 -19.50 -27.33 3.97
CA GLY A 17 -18.22 -26.87 4.46
C GLY A 17 -17.64 -25.65 3.75
N CYS A 18 -17.06 -24.77 4.57
CA CYS A 18 -16.12 -23.74 4.16
C CYS A 18 -14.82 -24.43 3.68
N GLY A 19 -14.75 -24.71 2.39
CA GLY A 19 -13.51 -25.09 1.71
C GLY A 19 -13.77 -25.79 0.38
N PRO A 20 -13.46 -25.13 -0.73
CA PRO A 20 -12.37 -25.61 -1.59
C PRO A 20 -11.39 -24.46 -1.89
N ALA A 21 -10.09 -24.67 -1.68
CA ALA A 21 -9.14 -25.07 -2.71
C ALA A 21 -8.90 -23.96 -3.76
N MET A 22 -7.87 -23.16 -3.47
CA MET A 22 -6.89 -22.55 -4.39
C MET A 22 -7.37 -22.37 -5.84
N GLU A 23 -7.79 -21.16 -6.16
CA GLU A 23 -7.56 -20.60 -7.49
C GLU A 23 -6.26 -19.80 -7.37
N GLN A 24 -5.23 -20.19 -8.12
CA GLN A 24 -4.09 -19.31 -8.35
C GLN A 24 -4.65 -18.10 -9.10
N GLU A 25 -4.94 -17.03 -8.37
CA GLU A 25 -5.17 -15.72 -8.96
C GLU A 25 -3.92 -15.40 -9.77
N GLU A 26 -4.13 -15.46 -11.10
CA GLU A 26 -3.28 -14.92 -12.14
C GLU A 26 -2.68 -13.63 -11.58
N ALA A 27 -1.36 -13.64 -11.35
CA ALA A 27 -0.66 -12.48 -10.86
C ALA A 27 -1.10 -11.31 -11.76
N PRO A 28 -1.72 -10.25 -11.21
CA PRO A 28 -2.23 -9.18 -12.05
C PRO A 28 -1.05 -8.74 -12.92
N GLU A 29 -1.21 -8.82 -14.23
CA GLU A 29 -0.24 -8.24 -15.16
C GLU A 29 -0.08 -6.79 -14.70
N LEU A 30 1.07 -6.47 -14.09
CA LEU A 30 1.44 -5.11 -13.71
C LEU A 30 1.59 -4.35 -15.02
N ALA A 31 0.45 -3.97 -15.61
CA ALA A 31 0.37 -2.96 -16.63
C ALA A 31 1.24 -1.81 -16.13
N THR A 32 2.16 -1.36 -16.97
CA THR A 32 3.12 -0.29 -16.74
C THR A 32 2.33 0.99 -16.46
N GLN A 33 1.79 1.11 -15.25
CA GLN A 33 1.13 2.29 -14.76
C GLN A 33 2.26 3.23 -14.38
N GLU A 34 2.60 4.12 -15.31
CA GLU A 34 3.44 5.26 -15.02
C GLU A 34 2.71 6.07 -13.94
N ALA A 35 3.22 5.99 -12.71
CA ALA A 35 2.68 6.79 -11.62
C ALA A 35 2.84 8.27 -12.00
N ALA A 36 1.76 9.04 -11.89
CA ALA A 36 1.80 10.48 -12.18
C ALA A 36 2.88 11.14 -11.33
N ILE A 37 3.74 11.93 -11.97
CA ILE A 37 4.77 12.71 -11.30
C ILE A 37 4.08 13.85 -10.52
N PRO A 38 4.35 14.02 -9.22
CA PRO A 38 3.79 15.12 -8.43
C PRO A 38 4.20 16.50 -8.96
N ASP A 39 3.30 17.48 -8.86
CA ASP A 39 3.64 18.88 -9.15
C ASP A 39 4.37 19.50 -7.95
N CYS A 40 5.61 19.92 -8.20
CA CYS A 40 6.47 20.55 -7.21
C CYS A 40 6.51 22.07 -7.31
N ALA A 41 5.87 22.70 -8.32
CA ALA A 41 6.00 24.12 -8.59
C ALA A 41 5.54 25.05 -7.44
N SER A 42 4.59 24.57 -6.64
CA SER A 42 4.07 25.28 -5.46
C SER A 42 4.15 24.45 -4.17
N SER A 43 4.78 23.28 -4.24
CA SER A 43 4.96 22.40 -3.10
C SER A 43 6.20 22.81 -2.31
N PRO A 44 6.20 22.69 -0.97
CA PRO A 44 7.42 22.89 -0.19
C PRO A 44 8.46 21.84 -0.56
N ASP A 45 9.74 22.21 -0.43
CA ASP A 45 10.83 21.25 -0.55
C ASP A 45 10.69 20.17 0.51
N ASN A 46 10.70 18.92 0.08
CA ASN A 46 10.49 17.75 0.91
C ASN A 46 11.31 16.56 0.42
N LEU A 47 12.49 16.85 -0.14
CA LEU A 47 13.36 15.84 -0.71
C LEU A 47 13.87 14.90 0.39
N ILE A 48 13.58 13.61 0.23
CA ILE A 48 14.10 12.57 1.11
C ILE A 48 15.38 12.02 0.49
N MET A 49 16.50 12.09 1.22
CA MET A 49 17.74 11.40 0.87
C MET A 49 17.83 10.07 1.61
N TYR A 50 18.12 8.99 0.90
CA TYR A 50 18.27 7.64 1.45
C TYR A 50 19.73 7.23 1.51
N PHE A 51 20.10 6.54 2.59
CA PHE A 51 21.49 6.14 2.88
C PHE A 51 21.63 4.62 3.09
N SER A 52 22.83 4.10 2.92
CA SER A 52 23.16 2.68 3.10
C SER A 52 22.99 2.18 4.54
N ASP A 53 23.22 3.04 5.53
CA ASP A 53 23.33 2.70 6.95
C ASP A 53 22.93 3.89 7.86
N GLY A 54 22.83 3.61 9.15
CA GLY A 54 22.45 4.61 10.17
C GLY A 54 23.54 5.61 10.52
N THR A 55 24.77 5.47 10.00
CA THR A 55 25.80 6.53 10.10
C THR A 55 25.75 7.48 8.91
N TYR A 56 24.81 7.26 7.98
CA TYR A 56 24.59 8.07 6.78
C TYR A 56 25.83 8.15 5.88
N SER A 57 26.60 7.05 5.79
CA SER A 57 27.91 7.05 5.13
C SER A 57 27.88 7.23 3.61
N GLN A 58 26.88 6.66 2.94
CA GLN A 58 26.72 6.69 1.50
C GLN A 58 25.26 6.96 1.13
N GLN A 59 25.02 7.98 0.31
CA GLN A 59 23.71 8.21 -0.30
C GLN A 59 23.47 7.15 -1.38
N ILE A 60 22.32 6.49 -1.32
CA ILE A 60 21.93 5.41 -2.24
C ILE A 60 20.69 5.75 -3.07
N GLY A 61 20.04 6.89 -2.80
CA GLY A 61 18.89 7.35 -3.55
C GLY A 61 18.26 8.61 -2.96
N GLY A 62 17.22 9.09 -3.62
CA GLY A 62 16.40 10.18 -3.12
C GLY A 62 15.07 10.28 -3.84
N ARG A 63 14.09 10.90 -3.17
CA ARG A 63 12.75 11.11 -3.73
C ARG A 63 12.04 12.27 -3.04
N GLY A 64 11.46 13.17 -3.83
CA GLY A 64 10.65 14.29 -3.32
C GLY A 64 10.76 15.53 -4.19
N CYS A 65 10.10 16.61 -3.78
CA CYS A 65 10.23 17.93 -4.38
C CYS A 65 11.49 18.63 -3.89
N TYR A 66 12.22 19.23 -4.82
CA TYR A 66 13.40 20.04 -4.55
C TYR A 66 13.50 21.18 -5.57
N CYS A 67 13.60 22.43 -5.10
CA CYS A 67 13.67 23.63 -5.94
C CYS A 67 12.54 23.70 -6.99
N GLY A 68 11.33 23.24 -6.65
CA GLY A 68 10.19 23.21 -7.56
C GLY A 68 10.18 22.07 -8.59
N SER A 69 11.15 21.14 -8.53
CA SER A 69 11.23 19.97 -9.41
C SER A 69 11.01 18.68 -8.64
N TRP A 70 10.38 17.68 -9.27
CA TRP A 70 10.30 16.34 -8.71
C TRP A 70 11.58 15.57 -9.00
N GLU A 71 12.23 15.10 -7.94
CA GLU A 71 13.41 14.26 -8.03
C GLU A 71 13.08 12.83 -7.59
N SER A 72 13.60 11.83 -8.30
CA SER A 72 13.51 10.42 -7.87
C SER A 72 14.65 9.62 -8.49
N TRP A 73 15.53 9.06 -7.66
CA TRP A 73 16.65 8.23 -8.10
C TRP A 73 17.04 7.16 -7.07
N GLY A 74 17.74 6.14 -7.54
CA GLY A 74 18.37 5.13 -6.69
C GLY A 74 17.40 4.24 -5.92
N ARG A 75 17.79 3.86 -4.70
CA ARG A 75 17.06 2.94 -3.80
C ARG A 75 16.59 3.67 -2.55
N THR A 76 15.52 3.15 -1.95
CA THR A 76 15.05 3.60 -0.64
C THR A 76 15.68 2.78 0.48
N SER A 77 15.71 3.34 1.69
CA SER A 77 16.10 2.66 2.92
C SER A 77 15.40 3.27 4.13
N ALA A 78 15.54 2.62 5.29
CA ALA A 78 15.07 3.16 6.57
C ALA A 78 15.94 4.35 7.03
N PHE A 79 17.18 4.43 6.57
CA PHE A 79 18.12 5.49 6.94
C PHE A 79 17.94 6.66 5.99
N ARG A 80 17.23 7.68 6.45
CA ARG A 80 16.87 8.84 5.63
C ARG A 80 17.09 10.17 6.32
N GLN A 81 17.33 11.19 5.53
CA GLN A 81 17.32 12.59 5.95
C GLN A 81 16.39 13.40 5.04
N TYR A 82 15.89 14.52 5.55
CA TYR A 82 15.03 15.43 4.81
C TYR A 82 15.82 16.68 4.45
N LEU A 83 15.77 17.04 3.17
CA LEU A 83 16.30 18.28 2.64
C LEU A 83 15.10 19.17 2.32
N ASN A 84 14.89 20.18 3.16
CA ASN A 84 13.73 21.09 3.10
C ASN A 84 14.11 22.48 2.60
N GLU A 85 15.35 22.67 2.17
CA GLU A 85 15.86 23.94 1.66
C GLU A 85 16.70 23.71 0.41
N CYS A 86 16.36 24.51 -0.60
CA CYS A 86 17.17 24.85 -1.76
C CYS A 86 17.62 26.32 -1.61
#